data_AF-A0A229SY46-F1
#
_entry.id   AF-A0A229SY46-F1
#
_cell.length_a   1.000
_cell.length_b   1.000
_cell.length_c   1.000
_cell.angle_alpha   90.00
_cell.angle_beta   90.00
_cell.angle_gamma   90.00
#
_symmetry.space_group_name_H-M   'P 1'
#
loop_
_entity.id
_entity.type
_entity.pdbx_description
1 polymer ?
#
loop_
_entity_poly.entity_id
_entity_poly.type
_entity_poly.pdbx_seq_one_letter_code
_entity_poly.pdbx_strand_id
1 'polypeptide(L)'
;MSSRRRFSAVAAALALTAPLAVNAADAATAATSDAAAPKYTAAQVLAGVKKNSTTAKKVNSKPHINTMTRAKNVNVYQVTPGVYAYSSSLAVDDDGSDPDPDPDHQGQTTFQDSNGKQLAAHHVPFYVLGDDCYDRKSPCPHFFYKEHGIKGRQFALMFYKSKVIGAIFGDTQTGNDQTTSDNDSRELGEASVKSASLLGIPSSGTTGGVDNGVTVVILSGPSWVVNGTNANLNANAQALVSKALDTLGAGMGL
;
A
#
# COMPACT_ATOMS: atom_id res chain seq x y z
N MET A 1 22.64 50.03 44.72
CA MET A 1 23.54 49.62 45.82
C MET A 1 23.35 48.12 46.03
N SER A 2 24.24 47.28 45.49
CA SER A 2 25.36 46.60 46.21
C SER A 2 24.84 45.63 47.29
N SER A 3 25.16 44.33 47.34
CA SER A 3 26.50 43.76 47.22
C SER A 3 26.47 42.25 46.88
N ARG A 4 27.50 41.81 46.14
CA ARG A 4 27.98 40.42 46.03
C ARG A 4 28.72 39.98 47.32
N ARG A 5 28.86 38.67 47.54
CA ARG A 5 30.05 37.91 48.05
C ARG A 5 29.61 36.42 48.22
N ARG A 6 30.12 35.38 47.56
CA ARG A 6 31.46 34.77 47.33
C ARG A 6 32.05 33.95 48.51
N PHE A 7 32.15 32.64 48.22
CA PHE A 7 33.10 31.57 48.64
C PHE A 7 33.05 30.94 50.04
N SER A 8 32.99 29.59 50.07
CA SER A 8 34.09 28.73 50.54
C SER A 8 33.90 27.26 50.13
N ALA A 9 35.01 26.63 49.75
CA ALA A 9 35.16 25.22 49.40
C ALA A 9 35.47 24.37 50.64
N VAL A 10 35.08 23.09 50.65
CA VAL A 10 35.66 22.05 51.50
C VAL A 10 35.88 20.78 50.67
N ALA A 11 36.99 20.13 50.96
CA ALA A 11 37.69 19.13 50.17
C ALA A 11 37.16 17.70 50.29
N ALA A 12 37.53 16.93 49.25
CA ALA A 12 37.71 15.50 49.07
C ALA A 12 37.46 14.51 50.23
N ALA A 13 36.73 13.45 49.91
CA ALA A 13 36.99 12.09 50.39
C ALA A 13 36.87 11.10 49.23
N LEU A 14 37.98 10.45 48.88
CA LEU A 14 38.07 9.30 47.97
C LEU A 14 37.46 8.08 48.66
N ALA A 15 36.47 7.45 48.04
CA ALA A 15 36.08 6.07 48.35
C ALA A 15 36.04 5.29 47.03
N LEU A 16 37.04 4.43 46.83
CA LEU A 16 37.02 3.41 45.78
C LEU A 16 35.99 2.34 46.18
N THR A 17 34.88 2.28 45.45
CA THR A 17 34.05 1.08 45.37
C THR A 17 33.87 0.77 43.88
N ALA A 18 34.47 -0.33 43.45
CA ALA A 18 34.28 -0.87 42.10
C ALA A 18 32.94 -1.63 42.07
N PRO A 19 31.94 -1.20 41.28
CA PRO A 19 30.84 -2.08 40.93
C PRO A 19 31.31 -3.08 39.88
N LEU A 20 31.11 -4.36 40.20
CA LEU A 20 31.24 -5.49 39.28
C LEU A 20 30.51 -5.17 37.96
N ALA A 21 31.24 -5.17 36.86
CA ALA A 21 30.67 -5.20 35.53
C ALA A 21 30.02 -6.58 35.33
N VAL A 22 28.72 -6.66 35.62
CA VAL A 22 27.88 -7.70 35.05
C VAL A 22 27.83 -7.45 33.55
N ASN A 23 28.54 -8.28 32.78
CA ASN A 23 28.30 -8.44 31.36
C ASN A 23 26.88 -9.00 31.19
N ALA A 24 25.90 -8.10 31.17
CA ALA A 24 24.64 -8.37 30.51
C ALA A 24 24.95 -8.45 29.02
N ALA A 25 25.32 -9.65 28.57
CA ALA A 25 25.17 -10.04 27.18
C ALA A 25 23.67 -10.02 26.91
N ASP A 26 23.16 -8.83 26.60
CA ASP A 26 21.84 -8.69 26.01
C ASP A 26 21.99 -9.26 24.60
N ALA A 27 21.68 -10.54 24.49
CA ALA A 27 21.57 -11.24 23.24
C ALA A 27 20.41 -10.58 22.48
N ALA A 28 20.75 -9.52 21.74
CA ALA A 28 19.96 -9.00 20.66
C ALA A 28 19.74 -10.16 19.69
N THR A 29 18.68 -10.91 19.95
CA THR A 29 18.14 -11.90 19.03
C THR A 29 17.39 -11.05 18.00
N ALA A 30 18.16 -10.42 17.11
CA ALA A 30 17.65 -9.99 15.83
C ALA A 30 17.16 -11.27 15.16
N ALA A 31 15.86 -11.55 15.29
CA ALA A 31 15.18 -12.47 14.41
C ALA A 31 15.15 -11.81 13.03
N THR A 32 16.28 -11.84 12.33
CA THR A 32 16.29 -11.76 10.89
C THR A 32 15.53 -12.98 10.43
N SER A 33 14.25 -12.80 10.08
CA SER A 33 13.55 -13.79 9.29
C SER A 33 14.39 -14.00 8.03
N ASP A 34 15.05 -15.14 7.92
CA ASP A 34 15.64 -15.67 6.70
C ASP A 34 14.50 -16.00 5.72
N ALA A 35 13.76 -14.97 5.29
CA ALA A 35 12.90 -15.08 4.14
C ALA A 35 13.84 -15.32 2.96
N ALA A 36 13.81 -16.54 2.42
CA ALA A 36 14.57 -16.88 1.23
C ALA A 36 14.36 -15.80 0.16
N ALA A 37 15.45 -15.40 -0.49
CA ALA A 37 15.37 -14.48 -1.61
C ALA A 37 14.38 -15.02 -2.64
N PRO A 38 13.52 -14.16 -3.23
CA PRO A 38 12.54 -14.63 -4.19
C PRO A 38 13.25 -15.28 -5.37
N LYS A 39 12.68 -16.39 -5.86
CA LYS A 39 13.16 -17.09 -7.06
C LYS A 39 13.09 -16.20 -8.29
N TYR A 40 12.09 -15.32 -8.38
CA TYR A 40 11.96 -14.36 -9.47
C TYR A 40 12.13 -12.92 -8.97
N THR A 41 12.94 -12.15 -9.71
CA THR A 41 13.11 -10.72 -9.44
C THR A 41 11.84 -9.94 -9.77
N ALA A 42 11.68 -8.78 -9.13
CA ALA A 42 10.60 -7.84 -9.44
C ALA A 42 10.54 -7.46 -10.93
N ALA A 43 11.71 -7.29 -11.56
CA ALA A 43 11.81 -6.96 -12.99
C ALA A 43 11.32 -8.11 -13.88
N GLN A 44 11.70 -9.36 -13.58
CA GLN A 44 11.20 -10.54 -14.30
C GLN A 44 9.68 -10.66 -14.18
N VAL A 45 9.15 -10.51 -12.96
CA VAL A 45 7.70 -10.60 -12.72
C VAL A 45 6.96 -9.48 -13.44
N LEU A 46 7.42 -8.22 -13.35
CA LEU A 46 6.79 -7.10 -14.06
C LEU A 46 6.82 -7.29 -15.58
N ALA A 47 7.92 -7.80 -16.14
CA ALA A 47 8.00 -8.14 -17.56
C ALA A 47 7.00 -9.24 -17.93
N GLY A 48 6.85 -10.26 -17.08
CA GLY A 48 5.84 -11.31 -17.22
C GLY A 48 4.41 -10.78 -17.20
N VAL A 49 4.10 -9.88 -16.27
CA VAL A 49 2.80 -9.19 -16.16
C VAL A 49 2.50 -8.44 -17.45
N LYS A 50 3.45 -7.65 -17.96
CA LYS A 50 3.30 -6.92 -19.22
C LYS A 50 3.07 -7.85 -20.40
N LYS A 51 3.87 -8.93 -20.51
CA LYS A 51 3.73 -9.94 -21.57
C LYS A 51 2.36 -10.63 -21.54
N ASN A 52 1.79 -10.86 -20.35
CA ASN A 52 0.49 -11.51 -20.17
C ASN A 52 -0.70 -10.54 -20.19
N SER A 53 -0.48 -9.22 -20.25
CA SER A 53 -1.54 -8.21 -20.34
C SER A 53 -1.99 -8.05 -21.80
N THR A 54 -2.64 -9.07 -22.35
CA THR A 54 -3.08 -9.13 -23.76
C THR A 54 -4.58 -8.93 -23.89
N THR A 55 -5.07 -8.57 -25.08
CA THR A 55 -6.52 -8.43 -25.36
C THR A 55 -7.32 -9.69 -24.98
N ALA A 56 -6.76 -10.88 -25.20
CA ALA A 56 -7.40 -12.15 -24.84
C ALA A 56 -7.52 -12.38 -23.33
N LYS A 57 -6.69 -11.70 -22.52
CA LYS A 57 -6.67 -11.77 -21.06
C LYS A 57 -7.33 -10.56 -20.39
N LYS A 58 -7.84 -9.60 -21.17
CA LYS A 58 -8.55 -8.42 -20.66
C LYS A 58 -9.89 -8.85 -20.06
N VAL A 59 -10.20 -8.38 -18.84
CA VAL A 59 -11.42 -8.78 -18.12
C VAL A 59 -12.53 -7.74 -18.14
N ASN A 60 -12.22 -6.48 -18.49
CA ASN A 60 -13.21 -5.41 -18.64
C ASN A 60 -13.49 -5.12 -20.14
N SER A 61 -14.74 -4.84 -20.47
CA SER A 61 -15.14 -4.46 -21.84
C SER A 61 -14.99 -2.96 -22.09
N LYS A 62 -15.16 -2.13 -21.06
CA LYS A 62 -14.94 -0.68 -21.07
C LYS A 62 -13.76 -0.31 -20.18
N PRO A 63 -12.85 0.58 -20.64
CA PRO A 63 -11.71 1.01 -19.83
C PRO A 63 -12.16 1.86 -18.64
N HIS A 64 -11.36 1.81 -17.58
CA HIS A 64 -11.41 2.71 -16.42
C HIS A 64 -10.80 4.07 -16.74
N ILE A 65 -11.14 5.04 -15.89
CA ILE A 65 -10.58 6.39 -15.86
C ILE A 65 -9.28 6.34 -15.06
N ASN A 66 -8.19 6.86 -15.63
CA ASN A 66 -6.96 7.13 -14.88
C ASN A 66 -7.20 8.34 -13.97
N THR A 67 -7.02 8.18 -12.67
CA THR A 67 -7.39 9.21 -11.69
C THR A 67 -6.69 10.55 -11.93
N MET A 68 -5.40 10.56 -12.22
CA MET A 68 -4.62 11.81 -12.38
C MET A 68 -4.86 12.48 -13.74
N THR A 69 -4.86 11.71 -14.82
CA THR A 69 -4.93 12.25 -16.20
C THR A 69 -6.35 12.33 -16.75
N ARG A 70 -7.32 11.71 -16.07
CA ARG A 70 -8.72 11.57 -16.47
C ARG A 70 -8.93 10.79 -17.79
N ALA A 71 -7.89 10.16 -18.32
CA ALA A 71 -7.97 9.39 -19.55
C ALA A 71 -8.75 8.08 -19.34
N LYS A 72 -9.70 7.78 -20.23
CA LYS A 72 -10.49 6.53 -20.23
C LYS A 72 -9.74 5.40 -20.95
N ASN A 73 -8.60 4.99 -20.42
CA ASN A 73 -7.69 4.06 -21.10
C ASN A 73 -7.12 2.96 -20.20
N VAL A 74 -7.54 2.86 -18.95
CA VAL A 74 -7.03 1.86 -18.01
C VAL A 74 -7.79 0.54 -18.19
N ASN A 75 -7.08 -0.53 -18.54
CA ASN A 75 -7.66 -1.86 -18.67
C ASN A 75 -7.08 -2.80 -17.62
N VAL A 76 -7.90 -3.76 -17.19
CA VAL A 76 -7.53 -4.79 -16.23
C VAL A 76 -7.42 -6.13 -16.97
N TYR A 77 -6.37 -6.88 -16.63
CA TYR A 77 -6.04 -8.15 -17.28
C TYR A 77 -5.89 -9.25 -16.24
N GLN A 78 -6.47 -10.43 -16.49
CA GLN A 78 -6.17 -11.63 -15.71
C GLN A 78 -4.90 -12.27 -16.26
N VAL A 79 -3.75 -11.88 -15.70
CA VAL A 79 -2.43 -12.28 -16.23
C VAL A 79 -2.12 -13.75 -15.99
N THR A 80 -2.66 -14.31 -14.92
CA THR A 80 -2.71 -15.75 -14.60
C THR A 80 -3.97 -16.00 -13.73
N PRO A 81 -4.51 -17.22 -13.62
CA PRO A 81 -5.76 -17.46 -12.88
C PRO A 81 -5.73 -16.84 -11.47
N GLY A 82 -6.75 -16.05 -11.15
CA GLY A 82 -6.89 -15.38 -9.86
C GLY A 82 -5.95 -14.18 -9.62
N VAL A 83 -5.20 -13.72 -10.63
CA VAL A 83 -4.32 -12.55 -10.52
C VAL A 83 -4.68 -11.51 -11.58
N TYR A 84 -5.02 -10.31 -11.13
CA TYR A 84 -5.49 -9.22 -11.97
C TYR A 84 -4.49 -8.06 -11.96
N ALA A 85 -4.16 -7.52 -13.13
CA ALA A 85 -3.20 -6.44 -13.26
C ALA A 85 -3.75 -5.28 -14.07
N TYR A 86 -3.42 -4.07 -13.66
CA TYR A 86 -3.62 -2.86 -14.46
C TYR A 86 -2.43 -1.91 -14.29
N SER A 87 -2.24 -1.02 -15.26
CA SER A 87 -1.28 0.08 -15.16
C SER A 87 -2.01 1.41 -15.30
N SER A 88 -1.70 2.35 -14.42
CA SER A 88 -2.36 3.65 -14.34
C SER A 88 -1.41 4.72 -13.75
N SER A 89 -2.00 5.84 -13.36
CA SER A 89 -1.48 6.82 -12.41
C SER A 89 -1.38 6.27 -10.99
N LEU A 90 -0.94 7.16 -10.09
CA LEU A 90 -1.23 7.10 -8.66
C LEU A 90 -1.58 8.52 -8.20
N ALA A 91 -2.84 8.80 -7.92
CA ALA A 91 -3.26 9.88 -7.05
C ALA A 91 -3.14 9.41 -5.59
N VAL A 92 -2.86 10.33 -4.69
CA VAL A 92 -2.66 10.00 -3.27
C VAL A 92 -4.00 10.04 -2.58
N ASP A 93 -4.35 8.92 -1.96
CA ASP A 93 -5.47 8.80 -1.04
C ASP A 93 -4.93 8.98 0.39
N ASP A 94 -5.48 9.92 1.13
CA ASP A 94 -5.13 10.16 2.53
C ASP A 94 -6.28 9.87 3.51
N ASP A 95 -7.34 9.22 3.03
CA ASP A 95 -8.52 8.90 3.82
C ASP A 95 -8.19 7.90 4.93
N GLY A 96 -8.94 8.01 6.02
CA GLY A 96 -8.88 7.12 7.17
C GLY A 96 -8.46 7.79 8.46
N SER A 97 -7.83 7.03 9.36
CA SER A 97 -7.65 7.47 10.76
C SER A 97 -6.51 8.46 10.99
N ASP A 98 -5.60 8.61 10.03
CA ASP A 98 -4.48 9.54 10.15
C ASP A 98 -4.96 10.94 9.80
N PRO A 99 -4.62 11.97 10.60
CA PRO A 99 -4.96 13.35 10.24
C PRO A 99 -4.14 13.80 9.02
N ASP A 100 -4.79 14.37 8.02
CA ASP A 100 -4.16 15.04 6.88
C ASP A 100 -4.66 16.49 6.74
N PRO A 101 -3.80 17.45 6.35
CA PRO A 101 -4.23 18.81 6.01
C PRO A 101 -5.04 18.93 4.72
N ASP A 102 -5.18 17.87 3.92
CA ASP A 102 -6.01 17.89 2.71
C ASP A 102 -7.48 18.26 3.02
N PRO A 103 -8.06 19.28 2.36
CA PRO A 103 -9.46 19.66 2.57
C PRO A 103 -10.46 18.56 2.19
N ASP A 104 -10.08 17.63 1.31
CA ASP A 104 -10.94 16.55 0.83
C ASP A 104 -10.80 15.27 1.67
N HIS A 105 -9.85 15.26 2.64
CA HIS A 105 -9.62 14.15 3.56
C HIS A 105 -10.90 13.75 4.32
N GLN A 106 -11.21 12.46 4.25
CA GLN A 106 -12.25 11.81 5.01
C GLN A 106 -11.65 10.94 6.11
N GLY A 107 -12.24 11.01 7.31
CA GLY A 107 -11.78 10.23 8.46
C GLY A 107 -12.07 8.71 8.39
N GLN A 108 -12.49 8.19 7.23
CA GLN A 108 -12.97 6.82 7.06
C GLN A 108 -12.49 6.21 5.76
N THR A 109 -12.10 4.94 5.83
CA THR A 109 -11.88 4.10 4.66
C THR A 109 -13.00 3.08 4.52
N THR A 110 -13.23 2.57 3.31
CA THR A 110 -14.24 1.53 3.07
C THR A 110 -13.97 0.26 3.87
N PHE A 111 -12.69 -0.14 3.98
CA PHE A 111 -12.28 -1.28 4.78
C PHE A 111 -11.50 -0.86 6.00
N GLN A 112 -11.64 -1.64 7.06
CA GLN A 112 -10.99 -1.41 8.34
C GLN A 112 -9.84 -2.40 8.56
N ASP A 113 -9.01 -2.17 9.57
CA ASP A 113 -8.05 -3.15 10.06
C ASP A 113 -8.76 -4.32 10.77
N SER A 114 -8.00 -5.32 11.24
CA SER A 114 -8.57 -6.49 11.91
C SER A 114 -9.24 -6.19 13.26
N ASN A 115 -9.05 -5.00 13.83
CA ASN A 115 -9.68 -4.53 15.06
C ASN A 115 -10.85 -3.59 14.81
N GLY A 116 -11.26 -3.40 13.55
CA GLY A 116 -12.37 -2.51 13.17
C GLY A 116 -12.00 -1.02 13.20
N LYS A 117 -10.71 -0.68 13.19
CA LYS A 117 -10.26 0.71 13.04
C LYS A 117 -10.16 1.08 11.57
N GLN A 118 -10.49 2.33 11.24
CA GLN A 118 -10.22 2.88 9.91
C GLN A 118 -8.74 2.77 9.59
N LEU A 119 -8.40 2.51 8.32
CA LEU A 119 -7.00 2.35 7.94
C LEU A 119 -6.27 3.68 8.10
N ALA A 120 -4.99 3.62 8.40
CA ALA A 120 -4.14 4.79 8.61
C ALA A 120 -3.31 5.04 7.34
N ALA A 121 -3.72 5.95 6.45
CA ALA A 121 -3.12 6.13 5.13
C ALA A 121 -1.61 6.45 5.16
N HIS A 122 -1.10 7.12 6.20
CA HIS A 122 0.32 7.43 6.37
C HIS A 122 1.13 6.22 6.89
N HIS A 123 0.45 5.20 7.42
CA HIS A 123 1.07 4.02 8.02
C HIS A 123 0.87 2.74 7.22
N VAL A 124 -0.25 2.61 6.51
CA VAL A 124 -0.70 1.40 5.82
C VAL A 124 -0.64 1.61 4.31
N PRO A 125 0.17 0.83 3.57
CA PRO A 125 0.14 0.86 2.12
C PRO A 125 -1.15 0.20 1.62
N PHE A 126 -2.03 0.98 1.02
CA PHE A 126 -3.23 0.47 0.37
C PHE A 126 -3.42 1.02 -1.04
N TYR A 127 -4.30 0.37 -1.80
CA TYR A 127 -4.79 0.79 -3.11
C TYR A 127 -6.33 0.85 -3.11
N VAL A 128 -6.87 1.56 -4.09
CA VAL A 128 -8.31 1.85 -4.24
C VAL A 128 -8.87 1.22 -5.50
N LEU A 129 -10.13 0.77 -5.46
CA LEU A 129 -10.91 0.25 -6.61
C LEU A 129 -12.34 0.81 -6.56
N GLY A 130 -13.09 0.75 -7.66
CA GLY A 130 -14.52 1.12 -7.66
C GLY A 130 -15.42 0.22 -6.81
N ASP A 131 -16.38 0.81 -6.10
CA ASP A 131 -17.25 0.15 -5.12
C ASP A 131 -18.56 -0.45 -5.70
N ASP A 132 -18.96 0.02 -6.88
CA ASP A 132 -20.18 -0.35 -7.59
C ASP A 132 -19.94 -0.66 -9.08
N CYS A 133 -20.95 -1.29 -9.70
CA CYS A 133 -20.98 -1.42 -11.15
C CYS A 133 -21.74 -0.23 -11.74
N TYR A 134 -20.99 0.80 -12.15
CA TYR A 134 -21.53 2.05 -12.69
C TYR A 134 -22.62 1.84 -13.77
N ASP A 135 -22.40 0.91 -14.71
CA ASP A 135 -23.36 0.62 -15.79
C ASP A 135 -24.60 -0.17 -15.35
N ARG A 136 -24.64 -0.65 -14.09
CA ARG A 136 -25.71 -1.49 -13.51
C ARG A 136 -26.04 -2.72 -14.37
N LYS A 137 -25.01 -3.38 -14.88
CA LYS A 137 -25.10 -4.59 -15.72
C LYS A 137 -24.25 -5.72 -15.13
N SER A 138 -24.61 -6.96 -15.47
CA SER A 138 -23.82 -8.14 -15.12
C SER A 138 -23.56 -8.98 -16.38
N PRO A 139 -22.30 -9.36 -16.68
CA PRO A 139 -21.09 -8.94 -15.97
C PRO A 139 -20.86 -7.43 -16.08
N CYS A 140 -20.15 -6.84 -15.11
CA CYS A 140 -19.90 -5.41 -15.13
C CYS A 140 -19.01 -5.03 -16.33
N PRO A 141 -19.33 -3.96 -17.10
CA PRO A 141 -18.50 -3.54 -18.22
C PRO A 141 -17.11 -3.04 -17.81
N HIS A 142 -17.03 -2.43 -16.63
CA HIS A 142 -15.80 -2.06 -15.94
C HIS A 142 -15.39 -3.21 -14.99
N PHE A 143 -14.11 -3.30 -14.63
CA PHE A 143 -13.65 -4.26 -13.63
C PHE A 143 -14.32 -4.00 -12.29
N PHE A 144 -15.01 -5.01 -11.77
CA PHE A 144 -15.73 -4.92 -10.51
C PHE A 144 -15.26 -6.01 -9.54
N TYR A 145 -14.54 -5.59 -8.49
CA TYR A 145 -13.80 -6.50 -7.62
C TYR A 145 -14.67 -7.60 -6.96
N LYS A 146 -15.96 -7.31 -6.72
CA LYS A 146 -16.91 -8.28 -6.13
C LYS A 146 -17.15 -9.50 -7.05
N GLU A 147 -17.00 -9.34 -8.37
CA GLU A 147 -17.10 -10.44 -9.34
C GLU A 147 -15.83 -11.32 -9.40
N HIS A 148 -14.75 -10.91 -8.73
CA HIS A 148 -13.42 -11.48 -8.88
C HIS A 148 -12.82 -12.07 -7.59
N GLY A 149 -13.64 -12.28 -6.56
CA GLY A 149 -13.19 -12.90 -5.30
C GLY A 149 -12.19 -12.04 -4.52
N ILE A 150 -12.23 -10.71 -4.73
CA ILE A 150 -11.43 -9.72 -4.03
C ILE A 150 -12.26 -9.14 -2.89
N LYS A 151 -11.63 -8.91 -1.73
CA LYS A 151 -12.28 -8.37 -0.52
C LYS A 151 -11.39 -7.35 0.17
N GLY A 152 -11.91 -6.66 1.17
CA GLY A 152 -11.11 -5.75 2.01
C GLY A 152 -9.83 -6.41 2.51
N ARG A 153 -8.75 -5.63 2.49
CA ARG A 153 -7.38 -6.04 2.79
C ARG A 153 -6.76 -7.08 1.83
N GLN A 154 -7.32 -7.25 0.63
CA GLN A 154 -6.73 -8.10 -0.41
C GLN A 154 -5.34 -7.59 -0.80
N PHE A 155 -4.35 -8.47 -0.77
CA PHE A 155 -2.99 -8.15 -1.14
C PHE A 155 -2.83 -7.84 -2.63
N ALA A 156 -1.99 -6.86 -2.93
CA ALA A 156 -1.45 -6.58 -4.25
C ALA A 156 0.05 -6.27 -4.20
N LEU A 157 0.73 -6.55 -5.30
CA LEU A 157 2.02 -5.94 -5.59
C LEU A 157 1.79 -4.62 -6.32
N MET A 158 2.51 -3.58 -5.93
CA MET A 158 2.57 -2.31 -6.68
C MET A 158 3.98 -2.09 -7.19
N PHE A 159 4.11 -1.82 -8.48
CA PHE A 159 5.38 -1.57 -9.15
C PHE A 159 5.44 -0.12 -9.62
N TYR A 160 6.58 0.53 -9.41
CA TYR A 160 6.88 1.82 -10.00
C TYR A 160 8.39 1.97 -10.17
N LYS A 161 8.84 2.29 -11.39
CA LYS A 161 10.27 2.32 -11.75
C LYS A 161 10.95 0.99 -11.35
N SER A 162 11.97 1.03 -10.49
CA SER A 162 12.71 -0.14 -10.01
C SER A 162 12.22 -0.68 -8.67
N LYS A 163 11.10 -0.15 -8.14
CA LYS A 163 10.57 -0.54 -6.83
C LYS A 163 9.34 -1.44 -6.97
N VAL A 164 9.21 -2.35 -6.01
CA VAL A 164 8.01 -3.14 -5.76
C VAL A 164 7.69 -3.09 -4.28
N ILE A 165 6.40 -2.94 -3.95
CA ILE A 165 5.90 -2.98 -2.57
C ILE A 165 4.71 -3.92 -2.47
N GLY A 166 4.43 -4.39 -1.26
CA GLY A 166 3.14 -4.97 -0.90
C GLY A 166 2.17 -3.88 -0.48
N ALA A 167 0.93 -3.95 -0.94
CA ALA A 167 -0.17 -3.08 -0.53
C ALA A 167 -1.46 -3.90 -0.34
N ILE A 168 -2.43 -3.34 0.34
CA ILE A 168 -3.73 -3.98 0.61
C ILE A 168 -4.88 -3.22 -0.06
N PHE A 169 -6.00 -3.88 -0.34
CA PHE A 169 -7.21 -3.19 -0.78
C PHE A 169 -7.83 -2.45 0.41
N GLY A 170 -7.68 -1.13 0.45
CA GLY A 170 -7.99 -0.34 1.65
C GLY A 170 -9.27 0.46 1.53
N ASP A 171 -9.46 1.11 0.39
CA ASP A 171 -10.60 1.96 0.15
C ASP A 171 -11.25 1.71 -1.19
N THR A 172 -12.38 2.35 -1.43
CA THR A 172 -13.10 2.31 -2.68
C THR A 172 -13.51 3.68 -3.15
N GLN A 173 -13.49 3.87 -4.46
CA GLN A 173 -14.15 5.01 -5.08
C GLN A 173 -15.63 4.70 -5.25
N THR A 174 -16.46 5.61 -4.77
CA THR A 174 -17.91 5.48 -4.83
C THR A 174 -18.49 6.28 -5.99
N GLY A 175 -19.52 5.75 -6.65
CA GLY A 175 -20.27 6.50 -7.66
C GLY A 175 -21.41 7.31 -7.04
N ASN A 176 -21.21 8.59 -6.73
CA ASN A 176 -22.29 9.45 -6.24
C ASN A 176 -22.00 10.94 -6.47
N ASP A 177 -23.07 11.73 -6.55
CA ASP A 177 -23.10 13.21 -6.65
C ASP A 177 -22.55 13.90 -5.36
N GLN A 178 -21.36 13.51 -4.90
CA GLN A 178 -20.66 14.11 -3.76
C GLN A 178 -20.11 15.49 -4.16
N THR A 179 -20.19 16.45 -3.26
CA THR A 179 -19.85 17.86 -3.53
C THR A 179 -18.35 18.18 -3.51
N THR A 180 -17.51 17.25 -3.04
CA THR A 180 -16.11 17.54 -2.69
C THR A 180 -15.05 16.76 -3.47
N SER A 181 -15.43 15.90 -4.40
CA SER A 181 -14.54 15.38 -5.44
C SER A 181 -15.43 14.66 -6.45
N ASP A 182 -15.08 14.69 -7.73
CA ASP A 182 -15.79 13.94 -8.78
C ASP A 182 -15.51 12.43 -8.63
N ASN A 183 -15.75 11.85 -7.44
CA ASN A 183 -15.55 10.44 -7.15
C ASN A 183 -16.39 9.60 -8.12
N ASP A 184 -15.73 8.66 -8.77
CA ASP A 184 -16.31 7.87 -9.84
C ASP A 184 -15.77 6.45 -9.74
N SER A 185 -16.64 5.49 -9.48
CA SER A 185 -16.25 4.08 -9.36
C SER A 185 -15.59 3.49 -10.61
N ARG A 186 -15.60 4.19 -11.74
CA ARG A 186 -14.85 3.83 -12.94
C ARG A 186 -13.37 4.22 -12.85
N GLU A 187 -12.92 4.90 -11.80
CA GLU A 187 -11.53 5.30 -11.65
C GLU A 187 -10.64 4.18 -11.13
N LEU A 188 -9.38 4.23 -11.56
CA LEU A 188 -8.30 3.40 -11.05
C LEU A 188 -6.99 4.19 -11.08
N GLY A 189 -6.18 3.97 -10.05
CA GLY A 189 -4.89 4.63 -9.89
C GLY A 189 -4.88 5.58 -8.71
N GLU A 190 -5.44 5.16 -7.58
CA GLU A 190 -5.32 5.77 -6.27
C GLU A 190 -4.67 4.80 -5.28
N ALA A 191 -3.89 5.36 -4.37
CA ALA A 191 -3.23 4.60 -3.33
C ALA A 191 -2.81 5.50 -2.17
N SER A 192 -2.61 4.88 -1.01
CA SER A 192 -2.35 5.63 0.20
C SER A 192 -1.08 6.47 0.17
N VAL A 193 -1.01 7.49 1.02
CA VAL A 193 0.22 8.25 1.35
C VAL A 193 1.41 7.30 1.56
N LYS A 194 1.21 6.21 2.31
CA LYS A 194 2.26 5.21 2.57
C LYS A 194 2.70 4.48 1.31
N SER A 195 1.77 4.10 0.44
CA SER A 195 2.09 3.46 -0.85
C SER A 195 2.94 4.40 -1.72
N ALA A 196 2.54 5.66 -1.87
CA ALA A 196 3.28 6.66 -2.62
C ALA A 196 4.70 6.86 -2.07
N SER A 197 4.82 7.02 -0.74
CA SER A 197 6.10 7.17 -0.05
C SER A 197 7.05 6.00 -0.30
N LEU A 198 6.59 4.75 -0.13
CA LEU A 198 7.42 3.57 -0.34
C LEU A 198 7.88 3.45 -1.81
N LEU A 199 6.99 3.78 -2.76
CA LEU A 199 7.30 3.83 -4.20
C LEU A 199 8.19 5.02 -4.59
N GLY A 200 8.44 5.98 -3.70
CA GLY A 200 9.20 7.19 -4.01
C GLY A 200 8.47 8.13 -4.98
N ILE A 201 7.14 8.17 -4.86
CA ILE A 201 6.25 9.13 -5.51
C ILE A 201 5.98 10.25 -4.48
N PRO A 202 5.88 11.53 -4.90
CA PRO A 202 5.43 12.60 -4.00
C PRO A 202 4.14 12.18 -3.27
N SER A 203 4.14 12.22 -1.93
CA SER A 203 3.13 11.51 -1.14
C SER A 203 2.16 12.42 -0.39
N SER A 204 2.10 13.70 -0.73
CA SER A 204 1.08 14.61 -0.16
C SER A 204 -0.28 14.26 -0.76
N GLY A 205 -1.35 14.22 0.05
CA GLY A 205 -2.72 14.11 -0.48
C GLY A 205 -3.02 15.22 -1.49
N THR A 206 -2.76 16.46 -1.08
CA THR A 206 -3.09 17.66 -1.87
C THR A 206 -2.38 17.83 -3.22
N THR A 207 -1.12 17.38 -3.34
CA THR A 207 -0.24 17.74 -4.48
C THR A 207 0.64 16.59 -4.95
N GLY A 208 0.50 15.43 -4.32
CA GLY A 208 1.30 14.26 -4.60
C GLY A 208 0.85 13.51 -5.85
N GLY A 209 1.42 12.32 -6.02
CA GLY A 209 1.05 11.41 -7.07
C GLY A 209 1.95 11.46 -8.31
N VAL A 210 1.51 10.71 -9.32
CA VAL A 210 2.16 10.62 -10.64
C VAL A 210 1.14 10.26 -11.69
N ASP A 211 1.25 10.88 -12.87
CA ASP A 211 0.30 10.69 -13.98
C ASP A 211 0.24 9.26 -14.51
N ASN A 212 1.36 8.53 -14.48
CA ASN A 212 1.49 7.22 -15.12
C ASN A 212 2.64 6.38 -14.54
N GLY A 213 2.62 5.09 -14.88
CA GLY A 213 3.76 4.18 -14.70
C GLY A 213 3.66 3.27 -13.48
N VAL A 214 2.55 3.35 -12.73
CA VAL A 214 2.27 2.44 -11.62
C VAL A 214 1.53 1.24 -12.15
N THR A 215 2.02 0.03 -11.84
CA THR A 215 1.33 -1.22 -12.14
C THR A 215 0.89 -1.86 -10.83
N VAL A 216 -0.41 -2.10 -10.69
CA VAL A 216 -1.00 -2.81 -9.54
C VAL A 216 -1.35 -4.23 -9.97
N VAL A 217 -0.94 -5.21 -9.18
CA VAL A 217 -1.18 -6.64 -9.44
C VAL A 217 -1.83 -7.28 -8.22
N ILE A 218 -3.13 -7.52 -8.32
CA ILE A 218 -4.00 -7.98 -7.25
C ILE A 218 -4.05 -9.51 -7.26
N LEU A 219 -3.72 -10.12 -6.13
CA LEU A 219 -3.81 -11.57 -5.95
C LEU A 219 -5.12 -11.86 -5.21
N SER A 220 -6.10 -12.46 -5.91
CA SER A 220 -7.42 -12.75 -5.35
C SER A 220 -7.42 -14.00 -4.47
N GLY A 221 -8.44 -14.09 -3.61
CA GLY A 221 -8.69 -15.26 -2.78
C GLY A 221 -8.19 -15.11 -1.33
N PRO A 222 -8.67 -15.98 -0.44
CA PRO A 222 -8.55 -15.80 1.01
C PRO A 222 -7.12 -15.90 1.54
N SER A 223 -6.24 -16.63 0.85
CA SER A 223 -4.82 -16.79 1.23
C SER A 223 -3.99 -15.52 1.02
N TRP A 224 -4.57 -14.51 0.37
CA TRP A 224 -3.97 -13.23 0.05
C TRP A 224 -4.66 -12.07 0.80
N VAL A 225 -5.55 -12.35 1.75
CA VAL A 225 -6.08 -11.32 2.66
C VAL A 225 -5.05 -11.07 3.76
N VAL A 226 -4.59 -9.82 3.87
CA VAL A 226 -3.64 -9.42 4.91
C VAL A 226 -4.41 -9.09 6.18
N ASN A 227 -4.07 -9.76 7.27
CA ASN A 227 -4.62 -9.47 8.59
C ASN A 227 -3.61 -8.67 9.41
N GLY A 228 -4.12 -7.87 10.34
CA GLY A 228 -3.29 -6.98 11.14
C GLY A 228 -4.02 -5.73 11.57
N THR A 229 -3.34 -4.91 12.35
CA THR A 229 -3.77 -3.57 12.75
C THR A 229 -2.98 -2.52 11.97
N ASN A 230 -3.36 -1.25 12.04
CA ASN A 230 -2.58 -0.15 11.47
C ASN A 230 -1.08 -0.18 11.84
N ALA A 231 -0.74 -0.76 13.00
CA ALA A 231 0.65 -0.88 13.46
C ALA A 231 1.49 -1.92 12.69
N ASN A 232 0.87 -2.95 12.11
CA ASN A 232 1.60 -4.07 11.49
C ASN A 232 1.15 -4.44 10.07
N LEU A 233 0.06 -3.87 9.55
CA LEU A 233 -0.41 -4.15 8.19
C LEU A 233 0.65 -3.86 7.13
N ASN A 234 1.43 -2.79 7.27
CA ASN A 234 2.55 -2.53 6.37
C ASN A 234 3.59 -3.66 6.41
N ALA A 235 4.08 -4.01 7.60
CA ALA A 235 5.07 -5.08 7.75
C ALA A 235 4.55 -6.42 7.20
N ASN A 236 3.29 -6.75 7.49
CA ASN A 236 2.64 -7.97 7.02
C ASN A 236 2.48 -7.98 5.49
N ALA A 237 2.12 -6.84 4.88
CA ALA A 237 2.07 -6.72 3.42
C ALA A 237 3.48 -6.85 2.80
N GLN A 238 4.50 -6.18 3.33
CA GLN A 238 5.86 -6.30 2.81
C GLN A 238 6.40 -7.74 2.92
N ALA A 239 6.08 -8.45 4.00
CA ALA A 239 6.47 -9.84 4.19
C ALA A 239 5.91 -10.81 3.13
N LEU A 240 4.83 -10.44 2.44
CA LEU A 240 4.23 -11.24 1.37
C LEU A 240 4.87 -11.01 -0.01
N VAL A 241 5.71 -9.99 -0.18
CA VAL A 241 6.25 -9.60 -1.50
C VAL A 241 7.01 -10.76 -2.16
N SER A 242 7.94 -11.40 -1.46
CA SER A 242 8.73 -12.51 -2.04
C SER A 242 7.83 -13.68 -2.46
N LYS A 243 6.87 -14.07 -1.59
CA LYS A 243 5.89 -15.12 -1.89
C LYS A 243 5.05 -14.78 -3.12
N ALA A 244 4.62 -13.53 -3.24
CA ALA A 244 3.81 -13.07 -4.36
C ALA A 244 4.61 -13.04 -5.67
N LEU A 245 5.85 -12.56 -5.65
CA LEU A 245 6.76 -12.62 -6.81
C LEU A 245 6.94 -14.06 -7.29
N ASP A 246 7.15 -15.00 -6.37
CA ASP A 246 7.31 -16.42 -6.68
C ASP A 246 6.04 -17.06 -7.25
N THR A 247 4.90 -16.73 -6.65
CA THR A 247 3.59 -17.19 -7.13
C THR A 247 3.31 -16.69 -8.54
N LEU A 248 3.54 -15.39 -8.80
CA LEU A 248 3.30 -14.79 -10.11
C LEU A 248 4.26 -15.33 -11.16
N GLY A 249 5.56 -15.43 -10.84
CA GLY A 249 6.56 -15.93 -11.77
C GLY A 249 6.27 -17.37 -12.19
N ALA A 250 5.94 -18.24 -11.23
CA ALA A 250 5.51 -19.60 -11.52
C ALA A 250 4.19 -19.65 -12.31
N GLY A 251 3.18 -18.86 -11.91
CA GLY A 251 1.88 -18.83 -12.56
C GLY A 251 1.89 -18.28 -13.99
N MET A 252 2.94 -17.54 -14.37
CA MET A 252 3.14 -17.05 -15.74
C MET A 252 4.16 -17.87 -16.54
N GLY A 253 4.77 -18.90 -15.93
CA GLY A 253 5.78 -19.75 -16.56
C GLY A 253 7.08 -19.00 -16.91
N LEU A 254 7.56 -18.15 -16.00
CA LEU A 254 8.83 -17.43 -16.13
C LEU A 254 10.06 -18.33 -15.89
#